data_AF-A0A356E7L6-F1
#
_entry.id   AF-A0A356E7L6-F1
#
_cell.length_a   1.000
_cell.length_b   1.000
_cell.length_c   1.000
_cell.angle_alpha   90.00
_cell.angle_beta   90.00
_cell.angle_gamma   90.00
#
_symmetry.space_group_name_H-M   'P 1'
#
loop_
_entity.id
_entity.type
_entity.pdbx_description
1 polymer ?
#
loop_
_entity_poly.entity_id
_entity_poly.type
_entity_poly.pdbx_seq_one_letter_code
_entity_poly.pdbx_strand_id
1 'polypeptide(L)'
;MQQKFKVVPHTHWTANHHWTLETKPLLVLLFSLTIMGIGEGLLLLSDLGSAPWTVLSQGVALQGNVNVGWASLIISALVMLAWFPLRLKVGL
;
A
#
# COMPACT_ATOMS: atom_id res chain seq x y z
N MET A 1 -8.13 -21.91 -24.73
CA MET A 1 -6.73 -21.91 -24.23
C MET A 1 -6.76 -21.80 -22.71
N GLN A 2 -6.47 -22.90 -22.01
CA GLN A 2 -6.56 -23.01 -20.55
C GLN A 2 -5.27 -22.48 -19.92
N GLN A 3 -5.36 -21.45 -19.08
CA GLN A 3 -4.26 -21.00 -18.22
C GLN A 3 -4.71 -21.15 -16.77
N LYS A 4 -4.39 -22.30 -16.17
CA LYS A 4 -4.75 -22.67 -14.80
C LYS A 4 -3.50 -22.69 -13.93
N PHE A 5 -2.77 -21.57 -13.86
CA PHE A 5 -1.70 -21.39 -12.87
C PHE A 5 -2.31 -20.82 -11.60
N LYS A 6 -2.98 -21.67 -10.81
CA LYS A 6 -3.37 -21.34 -9.43
C LYS A 6 -2.53 -22.19 -8.48
N VAL A 7 -1.25 -21.84 -8.36
CA VAL A 7 -0.34 -22.42 -7.36
C VAL A 7 -0.09 -21.37 -6.28
N VAL A 8 -1.16 -20.77 -5.75
CA VAL A 8 -1.06 -20.01 -4.50
C VAL A 8 -1.25 -21.01 -3.38
N PRO A 9 -0.20 -21.31 -2.57
CA PRO A 9 -0.37 -22.22 -1.46
C PRO A 9 -1.38 -21.62 -0.48
N HIS A 10 -2.42 -22.39 -0.17
CA HIS A 10 -3.32 -22.05 0.93
C HIS A 10 -2.55 -22.27 2.22
N THR A 11 -2.23 -21.18 2.90
CA THR A 11 -1.46 -21.19 4.14
C THR A 11 -2.41 -21.07 5.32
N HIS A 12 -1.97 -21.50 6.51
CA HIS A 12 -2.80 -21.45 7.73
C HIS A 12 -3.18 -20.02 8.17
N TRP A 13 -2.57 -18.99 7.59
CA TRP A 13 -2.87 -17.57 7.82
C TRP A 13 -3.67 -16.91 6.68
N THR A 14 -4.10 -17.68 5.67
CA THR A 14 -4.95 -17.16 4.58
C THR A 14 -6.37 -16.90 5.08
N ALA A 15 -6.88 -15.68 4.89
CA ALA A 15 -8.26 -15.32 5.23
C ALA A 15 -9.27 -16.01 4.28
N ASN A 16 -10.42 -16.42 4.82
CA ASN A 16 -11.50 -17.05 4.04
C ASN A 16 -12.21 -16.08 3.09
N HIS A 17 -12.27 -14.80 3.45
CA HIS A 17 -12.90 -13.75 2.65
C HIS A 17 -12.16 -12.43 2.86
N HIS A 18 -12.08 -11.62 1.80
CA HIS A 18 -11.31 -10.37 1.75
C HIS A 18 -11.77 -9.35 2.81
N TRP A 19 -13.04 -9.42 3.21
CA TRP A 19 -13.67 -8.54 4.18
C TRP A 19 -13.87 -9.17 5.56
N THR A 20 -13.44 -10.43 5.77
CA THR A 20 -13.57 -11.04 7.09
C THR A 20 -12.40 -10.64 7.98
N LEU A 21 -12.74 -10.01 9.09
CA LEU A 21 -11.80 -9.63 10.14
C LEU A 21 -11.48 -10.85 11.03
N GLU A 22 -10.58 -11.71 10.57
CA GLU A 22 -10.04 -12.80 11.37
C GLU A 22 -8.72 -12.39 12.05
N THR A 23 -8.54 -12.77 13.32
CA THR A 23 -7.38 -12.33 14.13
C THR A 23 -6.05 -12.83 13.59
N LYS A 24 -5.96 -14.09 13.12
CA LYS A 24 -4.71 -14.68 12.61
C LYS A 24 -4.20 -13.99 11.33
N PRO A 25 -5.00 -13.87 10.24
CA PRO A 25 -4.60 -13.12 9.06
C PRO A 25 -4.32 -11.65 9.36
N LEU A 26 -5.11 -11.01 10.23
CA LEU A 26 -4.91 -9.60 10.60
C LEU A 26 -3.56 -9.37 11.29
N LEU A 27 -3.16 -10.25 12.22
CA LEU A 27 -1.87 -10.14 12.88
C LEU A 27 -0.71 -10.28 11.89
N VAL A 28 -0.79 -11.28 10.99
CA VAL A 28 0.24 -11.48 9.94
C VAL A 28 0.26 -10.30 8.97
N LEU A 29 -0.90 -9.75 8.61
CA LEU A 29 -1.03 -8.59 7.74
C LEU A 29 -0.44 -7.34 8.38
N LEU A 30 -0.80 -7.02 9.63
CA LEU A 30 -0.25 -5.87 10.34
C LEU A 30 1.27 -6.00 10.55
N PHE A 31 1.74 -7.20 10.89
CA PHE A 31 3.16 -7.46 11.08
C PHE A 31 3.96 -7.27 9.78
N SER A 32 3.51 -7.89 8.68
CA SER A 32 4.16 -7.77 7.37
C SER A 32 4.09 -6.36 6.80
N LEU A 33 2.94 -5.68 6.92
CA LEU A 33 2.75 -4.30 6.48
C LEU A 33 3.67 -3.33 7.26
N THR A 34 3.84 -3.54 8.56
CA THR A 34 4.73 -2.72 9.40
C THR A 34 6.18 -2.90 8.97
N ILE A 35 6.65 -4.14 8.78
CA ILE A 35 8.00 -4.43 8.30
C ILE A 35 8.25 -3.83 6.91
N MET A 36 7.28 -3.93 6.01
CA MET A 36 7.37 -3.35 4.68
C MET A 36 7.48 -1.81 4.74
N GLY A 37 6.66 -1.16 5.57
CA GLY A 37 6.71 0.29 5.77
C GLY A 37 8.03 0.77 6.38
N ILE A 38 8.59 0.03 7.34
CA ILE A 38 9.92 0.32 7.90
C ILE A 38 10.99 0.20 6.81
N GLY A 39 10.94 -0.85 5.99
CA GLY A 39 11.86 -1.04 4.87
C GLY A 39 11.81 0.11 3.87
N GLU A 40 10.61 0.57 3.52
CA GLU A 40 10.43 1.71 2.62
C GLU A 40 10.96 3.02 3.24
N GLY A 41 10.75 3.24 4.54
CA GLY A 41 11.33 4.38 5.26
C GLY A 41 12.86 4.36 5.33
N LEU A 42 13.47 3.17 5.46
CA LEU A 42 14.92 3.02 5.42
C LEU A 42 15.48 3.29 4.02
N LEU A 43 14.79 2.83 2.97
CA LEU A 43 15.15 3.13 1.58
C LEU A 43 15.11 4.63 1.29
N LEU A 44 14.06 5.29 1.78
CA LEU A 44 13.91 6.75 1.70
C LEU A 44 15.09 7.48 2.36
N LEU A 45 15.50 7.04 3.55
CA LEU A 45 16.61 7.65 4.28
C LEU A 45 17.98 7.39 3.64
N SER A 46 18.13 6.24 2.97
CA SER A 46 19.39 5.83 2.35
C SER A 46 19.65 6.50 0.99
N ASP A 47 18.71 7.27 0.46
CA ASP A 47 18.78 7.98 -0.83
C ASP A 47 19.17 7.07 -2.02
N LEU A 48 18.87 5.76 -1.92
CA LEU A 48 19.20 4.74 -2.93
C LEU A 48 18.29 4.80 -4.17
N GLY A 49 17.50 5.86 -4.31
CA GLY A 49 16.38 5.96 -5.23
C GLY A 49 15.09 5.40 -4.60
N SER A 50 14.01 6.16 -4.70
CA SER A 50 12.70 5.78 -4.20
C SER A 50 11.69 5.60 -5.34
N ALA A 51 10.60 4.90 -5.07
CA ALA A 51 9.53 4.77 -6.06
C ALA A 51 9.01 6.16 -6.46
N PRO A 52 8.62 6.39 -7.74
CA PRO A 52 8.14 7.69 -8.20
C PRO A 52 7.01 8.28 -7.34
N TRP A 53 6.16 7.42 -6.79
CA TRP A 53 5.10 7.78 -5.85
C TRP A 53 5.63 8.39 -4.55
N THR A 54 6.68 7.79 -3.99
CA THR A 54 7.34 8.25 -2.77
C THR A 54 8.11 9.54 -3.02
N VAL A 55 8.73 9.68 -4.21
CA VAL A 55 9.36 10.94 -4.65
C VAL A 55 8.33 12.06 -4.78
N LEU A 56 7.15 11.79 -5.34
CA LEU A 56 6.05 12.75 -5.39
C LEU A 56 5.58 13.15 -3.98
N SER A 57 5.47 12.17 -3.07
CA SER A 57 5.14 12.43 -1.66
C SER A 57 6.22 13.23 -0.94
N GLN A 58 7.50 12.98 -1.22
CA GLN A 58 8.63 13.77 -0.74
C GLN A 58 8.58 15.21 -1.26
N GLY A 59 8.33 15.41 -2.56
CA GLY A 59 8.20 16.74 -3.14
C GLY A 59 7.05 17.55 -2.53
N VAL A 60 5.89 16.91 -2.34
CA VAL A 60 4.75 17.54 -1.64
C VAL A 60 5.06 17.80 -0.17
N ALA A 61 5.77 16.90 0.50
CA ALA A 61 6.20 17.07 1.88
C ALA A 61 7.15 18.27 2.06
N LEU A 62 8.11 18.45 1.16
CA LEU A 62 9.05 19.57 1.16
C LEU A 62 8.32 20.91 0.96
N GLN A 63 7.34 20.96 0.05
CA GLN A 63 6.55 22.17 -0.20
C GLN A 63 5.55 22.46 0.92
N GLY A 64 5.00 21.41 1.54
CA GLY A 64 3.99 21.50 2.60
C GLY A 64 4.54 21.59 4.02
N ASN A 65 5.86 21.44 4.22
CA ASN A 65 6.48 21.24 5.55
C ASN A 65 5.83 20.13 6.38
N VAL A 66 5.32 19.08 5.71
CA VAL A 66 4.69 17.91 6.35
C VAL A 66 5.60 16.70 6.26
N ASN A 67 5.41 15.70 7.12
CA ASN A 67 6.14 14.44 7.00
C ASN A 67 5.74 13.72 5.69
N VAL A 68 6.70 13.07 5.04
CA VAL A 68 6.49 12.24 3.83
C VAL A 68 5.34 11.24 4.01
N GLY A 69 5.18 10.66 5.21
CA GLY A 69 4.06 9.77 5.51
C GLY A 69 2.69 10.44 5.50
N TRP A 70 2.59 11.68 5.99
CA TRP A 70 1.34 12.46 5.91
C TRP A 70 1.06 12.92 4.49
N ALA A 71 2.09 13.32 3.74
CA ALA A 71 1.96 13.67 2.33
C ALA A 71 1.44 12.48 1.51
N SER A 72 2.00 11.28 1.68
CA SER A 72 1.56 10.10 0.94
C SER A 72 0.12 9.69 1.28
N LEU A 73 -0.29 9.88 2.52
CA LEU A 73 -1.68 9.64 2.96
C LEU A 73 -2.65 10.63 2.32
N ILE A 74 -2.31 11.92 2.30
CA ILE A 74 -3.12 12.97 1.66
C ILE A 74 -3.24 12.72 0.15
N ILE A 75 -2.11 12.43 -0.51
CA ILE A 75 -2.10 12.13 -1.95
C ILE A 75 -2.96 10.90 -2.24
N SER A 76 -2.82 9.83 -1.46
CA SER A 76 -3.65 8.62 -1.60
C SER A 76 -5.14 8.94 -1.45
N ALA A 77 -5.51 9.72 -0.43
CA ALA A 77 -6.89 10.12 -0.20
C ALA A 77 -7.44 10.96 -1.37
N LEU A 78 -6.66 11.92 -1.87
CA LEU A 78 -7.03 12.74 -3.03
C LEU A 78 -7.19 11.90 -4.29
N VAL A 79 -6.27 10.97 -4.55
CA VAL A 79 -6.35 10.06 -5.70
C VAL A 79 -7.58 9.16 -5.59
N MET A 80 -7.89 8.65 -4.40
CA MET A 80 -9.07 7.82 -4.16
C MET A 80 -10.38 8.62 -4.33
N LEU A 81 -10.40 9.89 -3.93
CA LEU A 81 -11.52 10.79 -4.23
C LEU A 81 -11.63 11.11 -5.72
N ALA A 82 -10.50 11.26 -6.41
CA ALA A 82 -10.45 11.49 -7.86
C ALA A 82 -10.91 10.26 -8.67
N TRP A 83 -10.96 9.05 -8.09
CA TRP A 83 -11.57 7.90 -8.76
C TRP A 83 -13.09 8.04 -8.95
N PHE A 84 -13.77 8.76 -8.06
CA PHE A 84 -15.21 9.00 -8.17
C PHE A 84 -15.60 9.72 -9.48
N PRO A 85 -14.97 10.85 -9.87
CA PRO A 85 -15.25 11.49 -11.16
C PRO A 85 -14.73 10.69 -12.35
N LEU A 86 -13.66 9.89 -12.20
CA LEU A 86 -13.09 9.11 -13.31
C LEU A 86 -13.87 7.81 -13.64
N ARG A 87 -14.96 7.48 -12.90
CA ARG A 87 -15.76 6.25 -13.08
C ARG A 87 -14.91 4.97 -13.08
N LEU A 88 -13.76 4.99 -12.42
CA LEU A 88 -12.95 3.79 -12.21
C LEU A 88 -13.69 2.91 -11.20
N LYS A 89 -13.93 1.65 -11.55
CA LYS A 89 -14.53 0.69 -10.60
C LYS A 89 -13.61 0.55 -9.40
N VAL A 90 -14.10 0.97 -8.24
CA VAL A 90 -13.40 0.82 -6.96
C VAL A 90 -13.27 -0.67 -6.68
N GLY A 91 -12.04 -1.19 -6.68
CA GLY A 91 -11.74 -2.57 -6.31
C GLY A 91 -11.81 -3.61 -7.43
N LEU A 92 -11.19 -3.33 -8.59
CA LEU A 92 -10.78 -4.40 -9.51
C LEU A 92 -9.68 -5.27 -8.89
#